data_AF-A0A117KA75-F1
#
_entry.id   AF-A0A117KA75-F1
#
_cell.length_a   1.000
_cell.length_b   1.000
_cell.length_c   1.000
_cell.angle_alpha   90.00
_cell.angle_beta   90.00
_cell.angle_gamma   90.00
#
_symmetry.space_group_name_H-M   'P 1'
#
loop_
_entity.id
_entity.type
_entity.pdbx_description
1 polymer ?
#
loop_
_entity_poly.entity_id
_entity_poly.type
_entity_poly.pdbx_seq_one_letter_code
_entity_poly.pdbx_strand_id
1 'polypeptide(L)'
;MNLNYSKPINEDLVNYFKEYTTNLDVAKSCEIHGVGFHTLRRLRTGDIPVSNEKNENAIKELMRLAIINADSKILKAKKCKKDVQKILDLV
;
A
#
# COMPACT_ATOMS: atom_id res chain seq x y z
N MET A 1 -15.07 2.76 6.29
CA MET A 1 -14.48 1.83 7.28
C MET A 1 -14.10 2.66 8.49
N ASN A 2 -14.75 2.48 9.65
CA ASN A 2 -14.27 3.11 10.88
C ASN A 2 -13.06 2.31 11.35
N LEU A 3 -11.87 2.93 11.33
CA LEU A 3 -10.68 2.31 11.89
C LEU A 3 -10.89 2.19 13.40
N ASN A 4 -10.78 0.96 13.91
CA ASN A 4 -10.89 0.74 15.35
C ASN A 4 -9.53 1.03 15.98
N TYR A 5 -9.44 2.10 16.77
CA TYR A 5 -8.19 2.50 17.41
C TYR A 5 -7.62 1.46 18.40
N SER A 6 -8.40 0.44 18.74
CA SER A 6 -8.03 -0.63 19.66
C SER A 6 -7.53 -1.90 18.98
N LYS A 7 -7.57 -1.99 17.64
CA LYS A 7 -7.15 -3.20 16.90
C LYS A 7 -6.17 -2.86 15.79
N PRO A 8 -5.16 -3.72 15.57
CA PRO A 8 -4.36 -3.67 14.34
C PRO A 8 -5.24 -3.82 13.10
N ILE A 9 -4.71 -3.35 11.97
CA ILE A 9 -5.31 -3.65 10.66
C ILE A 9 -5.34 -5.16 10.43
N ASN A 10 -6.35 -5.64 9.70
CA ASN A 10 -6.49 -7.07 9.44
C ASN A 10 -5.38 -7.59 8.50
N GLU A 11 -5.21 -8.91 8.48
CA GLU A 11 -4.15 -9.57 7.72
C GLU A 11 -4.26 -9.35 6.21
N ASP A 12 -5.48 -9.27 5.67
CA ASP A 12 -5.70 -8.99 4.25
C ASP A 12 -5.14 -7.61 3.85
N LEU A 13 -5.36 -6.58 4.68
CA LEU A 13 -4.80 -5.25 4.44
C LEU A 13 -3.28 -5.26 4.60
N VAL A 14 -2.75 -5.98 5.59
CA VAL A 14 -1.30 -6.13 5.75
C VAL A 14 -0.67 -6.76 4.50
N ASN A 15 -1.28 -7.82 3.98
CA ASN A 15 -0.81 -8.50 2.76
C ASN A 15 -0.92 -7.58 1.54
N TYR A 16 -2.03 -6.85 1.41
CA TYR A 16 -2.20 -5.85 0.37
C TYR A 16 -1.12 -4.75 0.43
N PHE A 17 -0.84 -4.20 1.62
CA PHE A 17 0.22 -3.22 1.78
C PHE A 17 1.60 -3.80 1.45
N LYS A 18 1.90 -5.02 1.89
CA LYS A 18 3.18 -5.68 1.57
C LYS A 18 3.36 -5.85 0.06
N GLU A 19 2.28 -6.15 -0.66
CA GLU A 19 2.34 -6.36 -2.10
C GLU A 19 2.44 -5.05 -2.90
N TYR A 20 1.72 -4.01 -2.46
CA TYR A 20 1.49 -2.81 -3.26
C TYR A 20 2.10 -1.53 -2.69
N THR A 21 2.87 -1.59 -1.61
CA THR A 21 3.59 -0.43 -1.09
C THR A 21 5.06 -0.72 -0.87
N THR A 22 5.88 0.29 -1.10
CA THR A 22 7.33 0.25 -0.89
C THR A 22 7.73 1.04 0.36
N ASN A 23 9.00 0.93 0.76
CA ASN A 23 9.51 1.78 1.83
C ASN A 23 9.54 3.27 1.42
N LEU A 24 9.60 3.59 0.12
CA LEU A 24 9.49 4.96 -0.36
C LEU A 24 8.08 5.52 -0.16
N ASP A 25 7.05 4.70 -0.38
CA ASP A 25 5.66 5.11 -0.14
C ASP A 25 5.39 5.38 1.35
N VAL A 26 5.99 4.56 2.23
CA VAL A 26 5.98 4.79 3.68
C VAL A 26 6.68 6.11 4.01
N ALA A 27 7.86 6.37 3.45
CA ALA A 27 8.59 7.61 3.70
C ALA A 27 7.81 8.85 3.24
N LYS A 28 7.19 8.80 2.05
CA LYS A 28 6.34 9.88 1.53
C LYS A 28 5.15 10.18 2.44
N SER A 29 4.42 9.14 2.86
CA SER A 29 3.28 9.33 3.78
C SER A 29 3.74 9.90 5.13
N CYS A 30 4.90 9.47 5.63
CA CYS A 30 5.50 10.00 6.86
C CYS A 30 5.82 11.49 6.75
N GLU A 31 6.39 11.92 5.63
CA GLU A 31 6.71 13.33 5.36
C GLU A 31 5.45 14.20 5.31
N ILE A 32 4.39 13.73 4.64
CA ILE A 32 3.13 14.47 4.50
C ILE A 32 2.42 14.65 5.85
N HIS A 33 2.40 13.62 6.69
CA HIS A 33 1.57 13.59 7.90
C HIS A 33 2.36 13.75 9.22
N GLY A 34 3.69 13.90 9.15
CA GLY A 34 4.55 14.08 10.31
C GLY A 34 4.55 12.88 11.25
N VAL A 35 4.49 11.66 10.70
CA VAL A 35 4.54 10.40 11.45
C VAL A 35 5.92 9.76 11.33
N GLY A 36 6.44 9.18 12.41
CA GLY A 36 7.73 8.49 12.38
C GLY A 36 7.71 7.27 11.44
N PHE A 37 8.76 7.09 10.64
CA PHE A 37 8.88 5.98 9.70
C PHE A 37 8.65 4.61 10.34
N HIS A 38 9.25 4.37 11.51
CA HIS A 38 9.06 3.11 12.23
C HIS A 38 7.62 2.91 12.70
N THR A 39 6.93 3.99 13.10
CA THR A 39 5.52 3.93 13.50
C THR A 39 4.66 3.53 12.31
N LEU A 40 4.79 4.20 11.17
CA LEU A 40 4.00 3.87 9.99
C LEU A 40 4.34 2.48 9.42
N ARG A 41 5.61 2.08 9.47
CA ARG A 41 6.03 0.72 9.10
C ARG A 41 5.34 -0.35 9.96
N ARG A 42 5.25 -0.13 11.27
CA ARG A 42 4.58 -1.06 12.21
C ARG A 42 3.07 -1.07 12.04
N LEU A 43 2.46 0.09 11.72
CA LEU A 43 1.05 0.15 11.33
C LEU A 43 0.80 -0.64 10.06
N ARG A 44 1.64 -0.46 9.04
CA ARG A 44 1.58 -1.19 7.76
C ARG A 44 1.69 -2.70 7.93
N THR A 45 2.51 -3.17 8.87
CA THR A 45 2.69 -4.60 9.15
C THR A 45 1.65 -5.19 10.10
N GLY A 46 0.76 -4.36 10.67
CA GLY A 46 -0.22 -4.81 11.66
C GLY A 46 0.38 -5.09 13.04
N ASP A 47 1.60 -4.60 13.31
CA ASP A 47 2.28 -4.81 14.61
C ASP A 47 1.70 -3.92 15.73
N ILE A 48 1.06 -2.81 15.36
CA ILE A 48 0.44 -1.86 16.29
C ILE A 48 -0.92 -1.39 15.77
N PRO A 49 -1.86 -1.02 16.65
CA PRO A 49 -3.12 -0.42 16.26
C PRO A 49 -2.93 1.03 15.77
N VAL A 50 -3.90 1.52 15.00
CA VAL A 50 -3.98 2.96 14.66
C VAL A 50 -4.35 3.70 15.93
N SER A 51 -3.39 4.34 16.60
CA SER A 51 -3.65 4.90 17.95
C SER A 51 -4.12 6.36 17.99
N ASN A 52 -4.02 7.11 16.89
CA ASN A 52 -4.38 8.53 16.85
C ASN A 52 -4.71 8.99 15.41
N GLU A 53 -5.24 10.20 15.29
CA GLU A 53 -5.65 10.79 14.00
C GLU A 53 -4.48 10.98 13.01
N LYS A 54 -3.26 11.31 13.51
CA LYS A 54 -2.09 11.41 12.63
C LYS A 54 -1.72 10.07 12.00
N ASN A 55 -1.72 9.01 12.81
CA ASN A 55 -1.50 7.63 12.36
C ASN A 55 -2.59 7.20 11.38
N GLU A 56 -3.84 7.59 11.64
CA GLU A 56 -4.97 7.32 10.75
C GLU A 56 -4.80 8.02 9.40
N ASN A 57 -4.40 9.29 9.38
CA ASN A 57 -4.21 10.02 8.15
C ASN A 57 -3.02 9.45 7.35
N ALA A 58 -1.92 9.13 8.04
CA ALA A 58 -0.76 8.51 7.41
C ALA A 58 -1.08 7.12 6.81
N ILE A 59 -1.85 6.27 7.52
CA ILE A 59 -2.23 4.96 6.97
C ILE A 59 -3.24 5.10 5.83
N LYS A 60 -4.17 6.05 5.87
CA LYS A 60 -5.08 6.36 4.76
C LYS A 60 -4.34 6.82 3.52
N GLU A 61 -3.30 7.64 3.68
CA GLU A 61 -2.46 8.04 2.54
C GLU A 61 -1.69 6.84 1.98
N LEU A 62 -1.19 5.97 2.85
CA LEU A 62 -0.57 4.72 2.41
C LEU A 62 -1.55 3.79 1.67
N MET A 63 -2.84 3.77 2.07
CA MET A 63 -3.91 3.06 1.33
C MET A 63 -4.10 3.63 -0.07
N ARG A 64 -4.11 4.95 -0.22
CA ARG A 64 -4.21 5.60 -1.54
C ARG A 64 -3.03 5.24 -2.43
N LEU A 65 -1.81 5.30 -1.90
CA LEU A 65 -0.60 4.90 -2.63
C LEU A 65 -0.64 3.42 -3.03
N ALA A 66 -1.12 2.54 -2.14
CA ALA A 66 -1.29 1.12 -2.44
C ALA A 66 -2.25 0.89 -3.62
N ILE A 67 -3.39 1.59 -3.66
CA ILE A 67 -4.36 1.52 -4.76
C ILE A 67 -3.70 1.94 -6.07
N ILE A 68 -3.02 3.09 -6.08
CA ILE A 68 -2.34 3.62 -7.27
C ILE A 68 -1.29 2.62 -7.80
N ASN A 69 -0.51 2.04 -6.88
CA ASN A 69 0.52 1.06 -7.24
C ASN A 69 -0.09 -0.25 -7.77
N ALA A 70 -1.19 -0.71 -7.20
CA ALA A 70 -1.93 -1.88 -7.67
C ALA A 70 -2.44 -1.67 -9.10
N ASP A 71 -3.08 -0.54 -9.37
CA ASP A 71 -3.57 -0.20 -10.70
C ASP A 71 -2.43 -0.10 -11.72
N SER A 72 -1.30 0.50 -11.34
CA SER A 72 -0.10 0.54 -12.17
C SER A 72 0.42 -0.86 -12.51
N LYS A 73 0.45 -1.78 -11.54
CA LYS A 73 0.87 -3.18 -11.75
C LYS A 73 -0.07 -3.89 -12.72
N ILE A 74 -1.39 -3.69 -12.59
CA ILE A 74 -2.40 -4.26 -13.49
C ILE A 74 -2.21 -3.74 -14.92
N LEU A 75 -1.99 -2.43 -15.09
CA LEU A 75 -1.76 -1.83 -16.41
C LEU A 75 -0.48 -2.37 -17.06
N LYS A 76 0.61 -2.50 -16.31
CA LYS A 76 1.86 -3.11 -16.79
C LYS A 76 1.64 -4.56 -17.21
N ALA A 77 0.96 -5.36 -16.39
CA ALA A 77 0.66 -6.75 -16.71
C ALA A 77 -0.18 -6.89 -18.00
N LYS A 78 -1.20 -6.03 -18.17
CA LYS A 78 -2.00 -5.98 -19.40
C LYS A 78 -1.15 -5.63 -20.63
N LYS A 79 -0.20 -4.69 -20.51
CA LYS A 79 0.72 -4.33 -21.59
C LYS A 79 1.62 -5.51 -21.95
N CYS A 80 2.29 -6.12 -20.95
CA CYS A 80 3.15 -7.28 -21.17
C CYS A 80 2.38 -8.46 -21.81
N LYS A 81 1.14 -8.72 -21.38
CA LYS A 81 0.29 -9.75 -22.01
C LYS A 81 0.08 -9.48 -23.50
N LYS A 82 -0.21 -8.24 -23.89
CA LYS A 82 -0.36 -7.86 -25.31
C LYS A 82 0.93 -8.06 -26.09
N ASP A 83 2.06 -7.68 -25.50
CA ASP A 83 3.37 -7.81 -26.15
C ASP A 83 3.74 -9.29 -26.35
N VAL A 84 3.51 -10.15 -25.35
CA VAL A 84 3.71 -11.61 -25.47
C VAL A 84 2.78 -12.24 -26.48
N GLN A 85 1.50 -11.86 -26.50
CA GLN A 85 0.53 -12.39 -27.48
C GLN A 85 0.96 -12.08 -28.91
N LYS A 86 1.42 -10.84 -29.17
CA LYS A 86 1.94 -10.46 -30.50
C LYS A 86 3.13 -11.33 -30.94
N ILE A 87 4.01 -11.72 -30.00
CA ILE A 87 5.14 -12.60 -30.31
C ILE A 87 4.63 -14.00 -30.66
N LEU A 88 3.66 -14.52 -29.91
CA LEU A 88 3.07 -15.84 -30.17
C LEU A 88 2.32 -15.89 -31.51
N ASP A 89 1.62 -14.82 -31.88
CA ASP A 89 0.86 -14.74 -33.14
C ASP A 89 1.76 -14.60 -34.39
N LEU A 90 3.06 -14.33 -34.21
CA LEU A 90 4.07 -14.27 -35.28
C LEU A 90 4.75 -15.62 -35.56
N VAL A 91 4.48 -16.63 -34.73
CA VAL A 91 4.96 -18.02 -34.87
C VAL A 91 3.87 -18.88 -35.48
#